data_AF-A3TP30-F1
#
_entry.id   AF-A3TP30-F1
#
_cell.length_a   1.000
_cell.length_b   1.000
_cell.length_c   1.000
_cell.angle_alpha   90.00
_cell.angle_beta   90.00
_cell.angle_gamma   90.00
#
_symmetry.space_group_name_H-M   'P 1'
#
loop_
_entity.id
_entity.type
_entity.pdbx_description
1 polymer ?
#
loop_
_entity_poly.entity_id
_entity_poly.type
_entity_poly.pdbx_seq_one_letter_code
_entity_poly.pdbx_strand_id
1 'polypeptide(L)'
;MKILVGAAAMTASMILVAPSAMAGDMFGYSGLGATTGRYDDSTDTVTACGNDYHGGYAQLKVQQADGSWAEKAPVRTGARTCYSERRDVQRENAMLKLVICQLGDWGQTQYCETKTFSGA
;
A
#
# COMPACT_ATOMS: atom_id res chain seq x y z
N MET A 1 66.25 -12.54 -5.62
CA MET A 1 64.95 -13.08 -5.17
C MET A 1 64.33 -12.08 -4.21
N LYS A 2 63.40 -11.24 -4.67
CA LYS A 2 62.59 -10.35 -3.82
C LYS A 2 61.18 -10.29 -4.43
N ILE A 3 60.21 -10.49 -3.54
CA ILE A 3 58.84 -10.94 -3.79
C ILE A 3 57.97 -9.77 -4.28
N LEU A 4 57.16 -10.03 -5.32
CA LEU A 4 56.07 -9.17 -5.76
C LEU A 4 54.98 -9.10 -4.68
N VAL A 5 54.49 -7.89 -4.37
CA VAL A 5 53.20 -7.71 -3.70
C VAL A 5 52.36 -6.80 -4.59
N GLY A 6 51.37 -7.42 -5.24
CA GLY A 6 50.39 -6.74 -6.07
C GLY A 6 49.34 -6.04 -5.21
N ALA A 7 48.99 -4.81 -5.59
CA ALA A 7 47.82 -4.13 -5.09
C ALA A 7 46.63 -4.46 -6.01
N ALA A 8 45.75 -5.35 -5.57
CA ALA A 8 44.47 -5.58 -6.21
C ALA A 8 43.55 -4.39 -5.90
N ALA A 9 43.34 -3.52 -6.89
CA ALA A 9 42.34 -2.46 -6.82
C ALA A 9 40.95 -3.12 -6.89
N MET A 10 40.28 -3.26 -5.75
CA MET A 10 38.87 -3.61 -5.70
C MET A 10 38.05 -2.38 -6.10
N THR A 11 37.76 -2.23 -7.40
CA THR A 11 36.68 -1.36 -7.87
C THR A 11 35.36 -1.91 -7.35
N ALA A 12 34.90 -1.34 -6.23
CA ALA A 12 33.54 -1.52 -5.76
C ALA A 12 32.59 -0.89 -6.78
N SER A 13 32.04 -1.71 -7.67
CA SER A 13 30.91 -1.33 -8.51
C SER A 13 29.73 -1.03 -7.61
N MET A 14 29.53 0.25 -7.28
CA MET A 14 28.28 0.73 -6.72
C MET A 14 27.21 0.50 -7.78
N ILE A 15 26.45 -0.58 -7.63
CA ILE A 15 25.17 -0.76 -8.32
C ILE A 15 24.28 0.36 -7.78
N LEU A 16 24.26 1.48 -8.50
CA LEU A 16 23.21 2.48 -8.36
C LEU A 16 21.92 1.80 -8.82
N VAL A 17 21.19 1.22 -7.88
CA VAL A 17 19.79 0.88 -8.08
C VAL A 17 19.09 2.22 -8.27
N ALA A 18 18.89 2.60 -9.53
CA ALA A 18 18.08 3.76 -9.86
C ALA A 18 16.69 3.51 -9.25
N PRO A 19 16.13 4.43 -8.46
CA PRO A 19 14.76 4.29 -8.01
C PRO A 19 13.90 4.25 -9.27
N SER A 20 13.17 3.16 -9.48
CA SER A 20 12.15 3.09 -10.49
C SER A 20 11.20 4.25 -10.22
N ALA A 21 11.24 5.26 -11.09
CA ALA A 21 10.21 6.27 -11.14
C ALA A 21 8.93 5.55 -11.60
N MET A 22 8.23 4.98 -10.63
CA MET A 22 6.94 4.33 -10.80
C MET A 22 5.98 5.38 -11.34
N ALA A 23 5.50 5.19 -12.57
CA ALA A 23 4.27 5.82 -13.02
C ALA A 23 3.21 5.45 -11.96
N GLY A 24 2.68 6.44 -11.26
CA GLY A 24 1.85 6.14 -10.10
C GLY A 24 0.54 5.51 -10.54
N ASP A 25 0.43 4.21 -10.32
CA ASP A 25 -0.77 3.45 -10.60
C ASP A 25 -1.91 3.83 -9.67
N MET A 26 -3.13 3.62 -10.13
CA MET A 26 -4.31 3.90 -9.34
C MET A 26 -5.21 2.69 -9.27
N PHE A 27 -5.47 2.25 -8.05
CA PHE A 27 -6.18 1.02 -7.78
C PHE A 27 -7.52 1.33 -7.12
N GLY A 28 -8.59 1.19 -7.89
CA GLY A 28 -9.97 1.28 -7.39
C GLY A 28 -10.56 -0.09 -7.06
N TYR A 29 -11.35 -0.14 -5.99
CA TYR A 29 -12.13 -1.31 -5.62
C TYR A 29 -13.44 -0.91 -4.93
N SER A 30 -14.54 -1.57 -5.30
CA SER A 30 -15.82 -1.47 -4.60
C SER A 30 -15.99 -2.74 -3.79
N GLY A 31 -16.21 -2.60 -2.49
CA GLY A 31 -16.53 -3.75 -1.63
C GLY A 31 -17.98 -4.20 -1.80
N LEU A 32 -18.32 -5.38 -1.28
CA LEU A 32 -19.68 -5.76 -0.93
C LEU A 32 -20.17 -4.81 0.17
N GLY A 33 -21.21 -4.05 -0.16
CA GLY A 33 -21.64 -2.90 0.62
C GLY A 33 -21.41 -1.60 -0.11
N ALA A 34 -21.94 -0.50 0.40
CA ALA A 34 -21.81 0.77 -0.29
C ALA A 34 -20.45 1.44 -0.05
N THR A 35 -19.44 0.75 0.53
CA THR A 35 -18.12 1.34 0.73
C THR A 35 -17.19 1.05 -0.45
N THR A 36 -16.57 2.10 -0.96
CA THR A 36 -15.54 2.05 -2.01
C THR A 36 -14.21 2.52 -1.45
N GLY A 37 -13.13 2.04 -2.05
CA GLY A 37 -11.77 2.30 -1.59
C GLY A 37 -10.84 2.42 -2.78
N ARG A 38 -9.89 3.34 -2.64
CA ARG A 38 -8.89 3.61 -3.66
C ARG A 38 -7.53 3.71 -3.02
N TYR A 39 -6.52 3.22 -3.73
CA TYR A 39 -5.13 3.51 -3.44
C TYR A 39 -4.48 4.20 -4.63
N ASP A 40 -3.80 5.32 -4.35
CA ASP A 40 -3.06 6.10 -5.33
C ASP A 40 -1.57 5.94 -5.06
N ASP A 41 -0.88 5.24 -5.97
CA ASP A 41 0.53 4.88 -5.84
C ASP A 41 1.44 6.10 -5.93
N SER A 42 1.05 7.10 -6.72
CA SER A 42 1.85 8.32 -6.95
C SER A 42 2.04 9.15 -5.69
N THR A 43 1.08 9.08 -4.77
CA THR A 43 1.02 9.92 -3.58
C THR A 43 0.95 9.11 -2.29
N ASP A 44 1.04 7.79 -2.37
CA ASP A 44 0.79 6.83 -1.28
C ASP A 44 -0.51 7.13 -0.51
N THR A 45 -1.56 7.54 -1.23
CA THR A 45 -2.82 7.99 -0.62
C THR A 45 -3.85 6.89 -0.65
N VAL A 46 -4.39 6.54 0.52
CA VAL A 46 -5.56 5.66 0.64
C VAL A 46 -6.79 6.53 0.79
N THR A 47 -7.85 6.18 0.06
CA THR A 47 -9.15 6.84 0.13
C THR A 47 -10.22 5.82 0.50
N ALA A 48 -11.12 6.19 1.40
CA ALA A 48 -12.34 5.47 1.72
C ALA A 48 -13.54 6.35 1.45
N CYS A 49 -14.53 5.82 0.75
CA CYS A 49 -15.79 6.51 0.46
C CYS A 49 -16.95 5.62 0.90
N GLY A 50 -17.76 6.08 1.85
CA GLY A 50 -18.97 5.41 2.29
C GLY A 50 -20.13 5.93 1.46
N ASN A 51 -20.79 5.07 0.68
CA ASN A 51 -21.93 5.46 -0.16
C ASN A 51 -23.29 5.09 0.46
N ASP A 52 -23.31 4.49 1.66
CA ASP A 52 -24.51 4.18 2.45
C ASP A 52 -24.64 5.09 3.67
N TYR A 53 -25.55 4.71 4.58
CA TYR A 53 -25.86 5.39 5.82
C TYR A 53 -24.93 5.07 7.00
N HIS A 54 -24.01 4.11 6.86
CA HIS A 54 -23.22 3.59 7.99
C HIS A 54 -21.74 3.93 7.84
N GLY A 55 -21.29 4.18 6.61
CA GLY A 55 -19.89 4.48 6.32
C GLY A 55 -19.03 3.22 6.28
N GLY A 56 -17.72 3.40 6.38
CA GLY A 56 -16.79 2.33 6.11
C GLY A 56 -15.35 2.71 6.40
N TYR A 57 -14.44 1.81 6.04
CA TYR A 57 -13.03 2.13 6.00
C TYR A 57 -12.29 1.40 4.90
N ALA A 58 -11.16 1.97 4.50
CA ALA A 58 -10.18 1.34 3.64
C ALA A 58 -8.86 1.22 4.40
N GLN A 59 -8.23 0.05 4.34
CA GLN A 59 -6.99 -0.25 5.03
C GLN A 59 -6.00 -0.87 4.05
N LEU A 60 -4.82 -0.26 3.97
CA LEU A 60 -3.74 -0.78 3.15
C LEU A 60 -2.89 -1.76 3.95
N LYS A 61 -2.50 -2.86 3.31
CA LYS A 61 -1.53 -3.83 3.81
C LYS A 61 -0.41 -3.97 2.79
N VAL A 62 0.82 -4.09 3.29
CA VAL A 62 2.05 -4.14 2.49
C VAL A 62 2.76 -5.44 2.78
N GLN A 63 3.03 -6.24 1.75
CA GLN A 63 3.77 -7.48 1.94
C GLN A 63 5.24 -7.17 2.29
N GLN A 64 5.74 -7.80 3.34
CA GLN A 64 7.12 -7.69 3.78
C GLN A 64 7.99 -8.77 3.09
N ALA A 65 9.31 -8.62 3.17
CA ALA A 65 10.26 -9.55 2.55
C ALA A 65 10.15 -11.00 3.08
N ASP A 66 9.66 -11.17 4.32
CA ASP A 66 9.40 -12.48 4.93
C ASP A 66 8.04 -13.09 4.50
N GLY A 67 7.31 -12.41 3.61
CA GLY A 67 6.00 -12.82 3.12
C GLY A 67 4.82 -12.41 4.01
N SER A 68 5.07 -11.86 5.20
CA SER A 68 4.03 -11.35 6.10
C SER A 68 3.38 -10.07 5.56
N TRP A 69 2.22 -9.68 6.11
CA TRP A 69 1.51 -8.46 5.71
C TRP A 69 1.56 -7.44 6.85
N ALA A 70 2.28 -6.34 6.64
CA ALA A 70 2.24 -5.20 7.55
C ALA A 70 0.98 -4.37 7.29
N GLU A 71 0.19 -4.13 8.32
CA GLU A 71 -1.05 -3.37 8.22
C GLU A 71 -0.84 -1.89 8.55
N LYS A 72 -1.39 -1.01 7.71
CA LYS A 72 -1.44 0.43 7.99
C LYS A 72 -2.73 0.76 8.76
N ALA A 73 -2.77 1.94 9.38
CA ALA A 73 -3.98 2.44 10.01
C ALA A 73 -5.14 2.55 8.97
N PRO A 74 -6.39 2.25 9.35
CA PRO A 74 -7.52 2.36 8.45
C PRO A 74 -7.89 3.83 8.21
N VAL A 75 -8.15 4.20 6.96
CA VAL A 75 -8.83 5.45 6.60
C VAL A 75 -10.32 5.23 6.81
N ARG A 76 -10.92 5.90 7.80
CA ARG A 76 -12.35 5.79 8.11
C ARG A 76 -13.13 6.89 7.42
N THR A 77 -14.37 6.58 7.07
CA THR A 77 -15.29 7.53 6.48
C THR A 77 -16.70 7.31 7.01
N GLY A 78 -17.50 8.37 7.05
CA GLY A 78 -18.90 8.34 7.44
C GLY A 78 -19.82 8.11 6.24
N ALA A 79 -21.13 8.15 6.54
CA ALA A 79 -22.18 8.04 5.54
C ALA A 79 -22.07 9.10 4.44
N ARG A 80 -22.10 8.68 3.17
CA ARG A 80 -22.04 9.55 1.98
C ARG A 80 -20.85 10.52 1.95
N THR A 81 -19.75 10.13 2.58
CA THR A 81 -18.53 10.94 2.63
C THR A 81 -17.33 10.19 2.09
N CYS A 82 -16.34 10.94 1.61
CA CYS A 82 -15.04 10.43 1.21
C CYS A 82 -13.96 11.07 2.08
N TYR A 83 -13.00 10.26 2.49
CA TYR A 83 -11.86 10.71 3.26
C TYR A 83 -10.61 10.02 2.76
N SER A 84 -9.51 10.77 2.74
CA SER A 84 -8.24 10.35 2.16
C SER A 84 -7.10 10.68 3.11
N GLU A 85 -6.17 9.74 3.30
CA GLU A 85 -4.95 9.97 4.06
C GLU A 85 -3.74 9.35 3.35
N ARG A 86 -2.62 10.06 3.45
CA ARG A 86 -1.32 9.54 3.05
C ARG A 86 -0.85 8.46 4.03
N ARG A 87 -0.30 7.36 3.51
CA ARG A 87 0.14 6.20 4.30
C ARG A 87 1.64 5.96 4.31
N ASP A 88 2.40 6.82 3.63
CA ASP A 88 3.87 6.82 3.51
C ASP A 88 4.40 5.39 3.42
N VAL A 89 4.23 4.82 2.23
CA VAL A 89 4.47 3.42 1.98
C VAL A 89 5.88 3.30 1.42
N GLN A 90 6.82 2.90 2.27
CA GLN A 90 8.16 2.55 1.79
C GLN A 90 8.09 1.22 1.06
N ARG A 91 8.55 1.21 -0.20
CA ARG A 91 8.46 0.07 -1.10
C ARG A 91 9.82 -0.22 -1.71
N GLU A 92 10.17 -1.49 -1.72
CA GLU A 92 10.99 -2.08 -2.77
C GLU A 92 10.20 -3.31 -3.27
N ASN A 93 9.45 -3.15 -4.37
CA ASN A 93 8.73 -4.23 -5.07
C ASN A 93 7.70 -5.04 -4.23
N ALA A 94 7.16 -4.44 -3.17
CA ALA A 94 6.21 -5.12 -2.30
C ALA A 94 4.82 -5.25 -2.95
N MET A 95 4.18 -6.43 -2.80
CA MET A 95 2.77 -6.58 -3.13
C MET A 95 1.92 -5.75 -2.15
N LEU A 96 0.84 -5.18 -2.67
CA LEU A 96 -0.12 -4.42 -1.88
C LEU A 96 -1.45 -5.13 -1.80
N LYS A 97 -2.16 -4.85 -0.72
CA LYS A 97 -3.50 -5.37 -0.48
C LYS A 97 -4.35 -4.27 0.12
N LEU A 98 -5.46 -3.93 -0.54
CA LEU A 98 -6.44 -2.99 -0.02
C LEU A 98 -7.61 -3.79 0.54
N VAL A 99 -7.86 -3.63 1.83
CA VAL A 99 -9.03 -4.16 2.53
C VAL A 99 -10.04 -3.04 2.65
N ILE A 100 -11.28 -3.30 2.26
CA ILE A 100 -12.39 -2.36 2.39
C ILE A 100 -13.45 -3.02 3.24
N CYS A 101 -13.96 -2.31 4.24
CA CYS A 101 -15.02 -2.83 5.07
C CYS A 101 -16.15 -1.82 5.26
N GLN A 102 -17.38 -2.32 5.25
CA GLN A 102 -18.57 -1.60 5.66
C GLN A 102 -18.73 -1.67 7.19
N LEU A 103 -19.14 -0.55 7.79
CA LEU A 103 -19.50 -0.50 9.20
C LEU A 103 -21.01 -0.68 9.37
N GLY A 104 -21.42 -1.21 10.53
CA GLY A 104 -22.80 -1.26 10.96
C GLY A 104 -23.21 -0.01 11.74
N ASP A 105 -24.45 0.02 12.23
CA ASP A 105 -25.05 1.15 12.96
C ASP A 105 -24.24 1.64 14.18
N TRP A 106 -23.42 0.77 14.77
CA TRP A 106 -22.64 1.05 15.97
C TRP A 106 -21.13 1.10 15.69
N GLY A 107 -20.74 1.27 14.43
CA GLY A 107 -19.34 1.35 14.01
C GLY A 107 -18.60 0.00 14.02
N GLN A 108 -19.31 -1.11 14.21
CA GLN A 108 -18.76 -2.46 14.11
C GLN A 108 -18.56 -2.87 12.65
N THR A 109 -17.49 -3.59 12.36
CA THR A 109 -17.25 -4.15 11.02
C THR A 109 -18.31 -5.21 10.70
N GLN A 110 -19.00 -5.08 9.57
CA GLN A 110 -19.98 -6.08 9.12
C GLN A 110 -19.46 -6.93 7.96
N TYR A 111 -19.07 -6.28 6.86
CA TYR A 111 -18.61 -6.95 5.65
C TYR A 111 -17.27 -6.37 5.25
N CYS A 112 -16.34 -7.24 4.87
CA CYS A 112 -15.03 -6.86 4.39
C CYS A 112 -14.72 -7.59 3.11
N GLU A 113 -14.06 -6.89 2.20
CA GLU A 113 -13.49 -7.47 1.01
C GLU A 113 -12.07 -6.98 0.81
N THR A 114 -11.33 -7.68 -0.05
CA THR A 114 -9.90 -7.48 -0.20
C THR A 114 -9.52 -7.63 -1.65
N LYS A 115 -8.72 -6.69 -2.14
CA LYS A 115 -8.09 -6.78 -3.46
C LYS A 115 -6.58 -6.66 -3.31
N THR A 116 -5.87 -7.57 -3.94
CA THR A 116 -4.41 -7.59 -3.99
C THR A 116 -3.95 -6.99 -5.32
N PHE A 117 -2.90 -6.18 -5.26
CA PHE A 117 -2.24 -5.56 -6.39
C PHE A 117 -0.77 -5.96 -6.34
N SER A 118 -0.23 -6.43 -7.46
CA SER A 118 1.21 -6.47 -7.63
C SER A 118 1.70 -5.03 -7.76
N GLY A 119 2.66 -4.63 -6.93
CA GLY A 119 3.41 -3.39 -7.18
C GLY A 119 4.12 -3.50 -8.52
N ALA A 120 4.11 -2.40 -9.29
CA ALA A 120 4.94 -2.26 -10.48
C ALA A 120 6.43 -2.22 -10.13
#